data_AF-B1ZID1-F1
#
_entry.id   AF-B1ZID1-F1
#
_cell.length_a   1.000
_cell.length_b   1.000
_cell.length_c   1.000
_cell.angle_alpha   90.00
_cell.angle_beta   90.00
_cell.angle_gamma   90.00
#
_symmetry.space_group_name_H-M   'P 1'
#
loop_
_entity.id
_entity.type
_entity.pdbx_description
1 polymer ?
#
loop_
_entity_poly.entity_id
_entity_poly.type
_entity_poly.pdbx_seq_one_letter_code
_entity_poly.pdbx_strand_id
1 'polypeptide(L)' 'MTAGNKLARILATRTGEAIELAFVTEDGRTTRVLASDDQIDRLVDELEDILNSPAGTGSGEPPAAA' A
#
# COMPACT_ATOMS: atom_id res chain seq x y z
N MET A 1 9.57 -9.35 6.01
CA MET A 1 9.10 -8.01 6.42
C MET A 1 7.68 -7.84 5.91
N THR A 2 6.71 -7.55 6.77
CA THR A 2 5.29 -7.44 6.41
C THR A 2 5.02 -6.18 5.56
N ALA A 3 3.88 -6.13 4.85
CA ALA A 3 3.45 -4.94 4.12
C ALA A 3 3.36 -3.71 5.05
N GLY A 4 2.75 -3.87 6.22
CA GLY A 4 2.68 -2.83 7.25
C GLY A 4 4.06 -2.32 7.70
N ASN A 5 5.05 -3.21 7.87
CA ASN A 5 6.41 -2.78 8.23
C ASN A 5 7.11 -2.00 7.11
N LYS A 6 6.86 -2.35 5.83
CA LYS A 6 7.42 -1.59 4.69
C LYS A 6 6.80 -0.20 4.62
N LEU A 7 5.48 -0.10 4.78
CA LEU A 7 4.75 1.16 4.75
C LEU A 7 5.20 2.09 5.88
N ALA A 8 5.27 1.57 7.10
CA ALA A 8 5.76 2.30 8.27
C ALA A 8 7.17 2.85 8.05
N ARG A 9 8.06 2.05 7.44
CA ARG A 9 9.43 2.48 7.13
C ARG A 9 9.49 3.62 6.11
N ILE A 10 8.69 3.54 5.04
CA ILE A 10 8.67 4.54 3.95
C ILE A 10 8.18 5.89 4.45
N LEU A 11 7.12 5.88 5.25
CA LEU A 11 6.48 7.09 5.76
C LEU A 11 7.29 7.72 6.92
N ALA A 12 7.82 6.92 7.84
CA ALA A 12 8.56 7.41 9.01
C ALA A 12 9.94 8.02 8.69
N THR A 13 10.54 7.78 7.51
CA THR A 13 11.87 8.31 7.15
C THR A 13 11.85 9.78 6.71
N ARG A 14 10.69 10.42 6.61
CA ARG A 14 10.53 11.79 6.11
C ARG A 14 9.45 12.55 6.88
N THR A 15 9.73 13.00 8.10
CA THR A 15 8.70 13.59 8.98
C THR A 15 8.96 15.06 9.32
N GLY A 16 7.94 15.90 9.06
CA GLY A 16 7.65 17.24 9.63
C GLY A 16 6.33 17.19 10.42
N GLU A 17 5.52 18.27 10.46
CA GLU A 17 4.15 18.23 11.04
C GLU A 17 3.34 17.11 10.36
N ALA A 18 2.95 16.09 11.13
CA ALA A 18 2.42 14.84 10.62
C ALA A 18 1.18 14.38 11.38
N ILE A 19 0.29 13.69 10.67
CA ILE A 19 -0.89 13.00 11.19
C ILE A 19 -0.52 11.54 11.51
N GLU A 20 -1.13 10.97 12.55
CA GLU A 20 -0.96 9.56 12.93
C GLU A 20 -1.98 8.66 12.20
N LEU A 21 -1.47 7.67 11.47
CA LEU A 21 -2.24 6.61 10.82
C LEU A 21 -2.08 5.31 11.61
N ALA A 22 -3.17 4.56 11.81
CA ALA A 22 -3.16 3.26 12.47
C ALA A 22 -3.85 2.20 11.61
N PHE A 23 -3.14 1.10 11.33
CA PHE A 23 -3.66 -0.05 10.58
C PHE A 23 -3.79 -1.26 11.51
N VAL A 24 -4.95 -1.89 11.53
CA VAL A 24 -5.16 -3.17 12.23
C VAL A 24 -5.14 -4.28 11.19
N THR A 25 -4.22 -5.23 11.33
CA THR A 25 -4.16 -6.42 10.47
C THR A 25 -5.11 -7.50 10.98
N GLU A 26 -5.47 -8.46 10.12
CA GLU A 26 -6.43 -9.53 10.46
C GLU A 26 -6.03 -10.35 11.69
N ASP A 27 -4.74 -10.45 11.99
CA ASP A 27 -4.21 -11.10 13.18
C ASP A 27 -4.19 -10.20 14.43
N GLY A 28 -4.87 -9.05 14.37
CA GLY A 28 -5.04 -8.12 15.48
C GLY A 28 -3.83 -7.22 15.74
N ARG A 29 -2.74 -7.31 14.96
CA ARG A 29 -1.59 -6.43 15.13
C ARG A 29 -1.91 -5.02 14.63
N THR A 30 -1.57 -4.02 15.44
CA THR A 30 -1.71 -2.61 15.07
C THR A 30 -0.37 -2.04 14.64
N THR A 31 -0.30 -1.43 13.46
CA THR A 31 0.86 -0.67 12.96
C THR A 31 0.52 0.81 12.91
N ARG A 32 1.31 1.65 13.59
CA ARG A 32 1.12 3.11 13.63
C ARG A 32 2.24 3.82 12.88
N VAL A 33 1.88 4.88 12.16
CA VAL A 33 2.80 5.58 11.28
C VAL A 33 2.48 7.07 11.26
N LEU A 34 3.50 7.93 11.33
CA LEU A 34 3.37 9.37 11.10
C LEU A 34 3.55 9.67 9.61
N ALA A 35 2.63 10.43 9.04
CA ALA A 35 2.65 10.83 7.64
C ALA A 35 2.10 12.24 7.44
N SER A 36 2.54 12.94 6.39
CA SER A 36 1.91 14.19 5.94
C SER A 36 0.66 13.90 5.09
N ASP A 37 -0.19 14.90 4.89
CA ASP A 37 -1.39 14.81 4.05
C ASP A 37 -1.06 14.30 2.63
N ASP A 38 -0.06 14.89 1.95
CA ASP A 38 0.39 14.44 0.62
C ASP A 38 0.83 12.96 0.53
N GLN A 39 1.21 12.36 1.66
CA GLN A 39 1.60 10.94 1.72
C GLN A 39 0.37 10.06 1.95
N ILE A 40 -0.63 10.56 2.70
CA ILE A 40 -1.91 9.90 2.89
C ILE A 40 -2.64 9.84 1.55
N ASP A 41 -2.73 10.94 0.82
CA ASP A 41 -3.42 11.01 -0.47
C ASP A 41 -2.86 9.98 -1.47
N ARG A 42 -1.52 9.94 -1.63
CA ARG A 42 -0.88 8.94 -2.50
C ARG A 42 -1.10 7.49 -2.07
N LEU A 43 -1.19 7.24 -0.76
CA LEU A 43 -1.49 5.90 -0.25
C LEU A 43 -2.93 5.51 -0.59
N VAL A 44 -3.88 6.44 -0.50
CA VAL A 44 -5.27 6.22 -0.87
C VAL A 44 -5.38 5.95 -2.37
N ASP A 45 -4.73 6.77 -3.20
CA ASP A 45 -4.71 6.58 -4.66
C ASP A 45 -4.19 5.19 -5.05
N GLU A 46 -3.06 4.76 -4.48
CA GLU A 46 -2.47 3.45 -4.78
C GLU A 46 -3.37 2.28 -4.31
N LEU A 47 -4.06 2.45 -3.17
CA LEU A 47 -5.04 1.45 -2.71
C LEU A 47 -6.26 1.39 -3.63
N GLU A 48 -6.77 2.54 -4.08
CA GLU A 48 -7.87 2.60 -5.04
C GLU A 48 -7.48 1.95 -6.37
N ASP A 49 -6.27 2.20 -6.86
CA ASP A 49 -5.73 1.55 -8.05
C ASP A 49 -5.66 0.03 -7.88
N ILE A 50 -5.14 -0.47 -6.75
CA ILE A 50 -5.05 -1.91 -6.48
C ILE A 50 -6.44 -2.57 -6.41
N LEU A 51 -7.39 -1.91 -5.74
CA LEU A 51 -8.75 -2.45 -5.56
C LEU A 51 -9.57 -2.43 -6.86
N ASN A 52 -9.34 -1.41 -7.70
CA ASN A 52 -10.01 -1.26 -8.99
C ASN A 52 -9.26 -1.92 -10.15
N SER A 53 -8.03 -2.39 -9.92
CA SER A 53 -7.30 -3.15 -10.94
C SER A 53 -8.02 -4.48 -11.18
N PRO A 54 -8.43 -4.78 -12.43
CA PRO A 54 -8.96 -6.10 -12.73
C PRO A 54 -7.85 -7.11 -12.44
N ALA A 55 -8.06 -7.95 -11.41
CA ALA A 55 -7.13 -9.02 -11.06
C ALA A 55 -6.76 -9.76 -12.34
N GLY A 56 -5.50 -9.60 -12.78
CA GLY A 56 -5.09 -9.99 -14.12
C GLY A 56 -5.39 -11.46 -14.39
N THR A 57 -6.47 -11.74 -15.10
CA THR A 57 -6.61 -12.99 -15.86
C THR A 57 -5.72 -12.82 -17.09
N GLY A 58 -4.48 -13.27 -16.99
CA GLY A 58 -3.53 -13.16 -18.07
C GLY A 58 -2.23 -13.87 -17.75
N SER A 59 -2.31 -15.17 -17.44
CA SER A 59 -1.21 -16.08 -17.73
C SER A 59 -0.79 -15.82 -19.19
N GLY A 60 0.38 -15.24 -19.37
CA GLY A 60 0.95 -14.93 -20.68
C GLY A 60 1.32 -16.21 -21.41
N GLU A 61 0.33 -16.92 -21.95
CA GLU A 61 0.59 -17.93 -22.96
C GLU A 61 0.68 -17.22 -24.31
N PRO A 62 1.85 -17.19 -24.96
CA PRO A 62 1.97 -16.61 -26.29
C PRO A 62 1.11 -17.41 -27.27
N PRO A 63 0.56 -16.78 -28.33
CA PRO A 63 -0.30 -17.47 -29.27
C PRO A 63 0.45 -18.65 -29.90
N ALA A 64 -0.15 -19.84 -29.83
CA ALA A 64 0.36 -21.00 -30.55
C ALA A 64 0.39 -20.68 -32.05
N ALA A 65 1.60 -20.61 -32.61
CA ALA A 65 1.79 -20.39 -34.03
C ALA A 65 1.17 -21.56 -34.81
N ALA A 66 0.31 -21.23 -35.78
CA ALA A 66 -0.34 -22.16 -36.70
C ALA A 66 0.53 -22.46 -37.92
#